data_AF-A0A9D9WIX7-F1
#
_entry.id   AF-A0A9D9WIX7-F1
#
_cell.length_a   1.000
_cell.length_b   1.000
_cell.length_c   1.000
_cell.angle_alpha   90.00
_cell.angle_beta   90.00
_cell.angle_gamma   90.00
#
_symmetry.space_group_name_H-M   'P 1'
#
loop_
_entity.id
_entity.type
_entity.pdbx_description
1 polymer ?
#
loop_
_entity_poly.entity_id
_entity_poly.type
_entity_poly.pdbx_seq_one_letter_code
_entity_poly.pdbx_strand_id
1 'polypeptide(L)'
;MRKLCFLTLLLMGAFISVNAQSGPLNDYLGKYIFAEGSPVAEVSLTIEDSSLIINSAMGSSSLEKKGVDSFYLATYDALVIFKRIEGKSVESVSIFVQGMELVGKKEAGAMALKEDEFFVTFWDKHHN
;
A
#
# COMPACT_ATOMS: atom_id res chain seq x y z
N MET A 1 -51.87 -12.18 -14.17
CA MET A 1 -50.43 -12.52 -14.09
C MET A 1 -49.58 -11.70 -15.09
N ARG A 2 -49.81 -10.38 -15.23
CA ARG A 2 -49.02 -9.51 -16.15
C ARG A 2 -48.36 -8.30 -15.47
N LYS A 3 -48.68 -8.06 -14.19
CA LYS A 3 -48.17 -6.91 -13.42
C LYS A 3 -47.10 -7.30 -12.38
N LEU A 4 -46.84 -8.60 -12.23
CA LEU A 4 -45.91 -9.14 -11.23
C LEU A 4 -44.50 -9.44 -11.77
N CYS A 5 -44.24 -9.16 -13.06
CA CYS A 5 -42.90 -9.33 -13.65
C CYS A 5 -42.08 -8.03 -13.68
N PHE A 6 -42.70 -6.88 -13.41
CA PHE A 6 -42.02 -5.58 -13.46
C PHE A 6 -41.35 -5.19 -12.13
N LEU A 7 -41.75 -5.79 -11.01
CA LEU A 7 -41.21 -5.44 -9.68
C LEU A 7 -39.90 -6.18 -9.35
N THR A 8 -39.66 -7.34 -9.97
CA THR A 8 -38.42 -8.11 -9.78
C THR A 8 -37.25 -7.57 -10.61
N LEU A 9 -37.51 -6.85 -11.70
CA LEU A 9 -36.46 -6.25 -12.54
C LEU A 9 -35.85 -4.97 -11.93
N LEU A 10 -36.55 -4.34 -10.97
CA LEU A 10 -36.08 -3.12 -10.29
C LEU A 10 -35.03 -3.41 -9.18
N LEU A 11 -34.89 -4.67 -8.74
CA LEU A 11 -34.01 -5.07 -7.63
C LEU A 11 -32.63 -5.59 -8.07
N MET A 12 -32.35 -5.70 -9.37
CA MET A 12 -31.05 -6.16 -9.90
C MET A 12 -30.05 -5.03 -10.15
N GLY A 13 -30.42 -3.76 -9.89
CA GLY A 13 -29.62 -2.59 -10.26
C GLY A 13 -28.64 -2.08 -9.20
N ALA A 14 -28.46 -2.78 -8.08
CA ALA A 14 -27.42 -2.42 -7.11
C ALA A 14 -26.10 -3.05 -7.55
N PHE A 15 -25.45 -2.43 -8.53
CA PHE A 15 -24.01 -2.62 -8.75
C PHE A 15 -23.31 -2.33 -7.43
N ILE A 16 -22.84 -3.39 -6.78
CA ILE A 16 -21.92 -3.27 -5.65
C ILE A 16 -20.57 -2.89 -6.26
N SER A 17 -20.44 -1.65 -6.70
CA SER A 17 -19.13 -1.04 -6.84
C SER A 17 -18.60 -0.88 -5.42
N VAL A 18 -17.95 -1.93 -4.91
CA VAL A 18 -17.01 -1.80 -3.81
C VAL A 18 -15.89 -0.93 -4.36
N ASN A 19 -16.09 0.38 -4.30
CA ASN A 19 -14.97 1.29 -4.27
C ASN A 19 -14.29 0.95 -2.95
N ALA A 20 -13.23 0.14 -2.98
CA ALA A 20 -12.36 -0.03 -1.84
C ALA A 20 -11.91 1.38 -1.48
N GLN A 21 -12.59 1.98 -0.50
CA GLN A 21 -12.41 3.36 -0.13
C GLN A 21 -10.95 3.46 0.32
N SER A 22 -10.09 3.92 -0.59
CA SER A 22 -8.66 3.95 -0.37
C SER A 22 -8.42 5.03 0.67
N GLY A 23 -8.33 4.59 1.93
CA GLY A 23 -7.98 5.46 3.03
C GLY A 23 -6.65 6.13 2.70
N PRO A 24 -6.41 7.36 3.17
CA PRO A 24 -5.21 8.14 2.84
C PRO A 24 -3.89 7.47 3.27
N LEU A 25 -3.96 6.37 4.04
CA LEU A 25 -2.82 5.59 4.49
C LEU A 25 -2.59 4.28 3.72
N ASN A 26 -3.55 3.85 2.88
CA ASN A 26 -3.48 2.56 2.20
C ASN A 26 -2.29 2.45 1.25
N ASP A 27 -1.85 3.57 0.68
CA ASP A 27 -0.68 3.64 -0.21
C ASP A 27 0.61 3.19 0.47
N TYR A 28 0.73 3.39 1.79
CA TYR A 28 1.94 3.07 2.56
C TYR A 28 1.98 1.61 3.01
N LEU A 29 0.87 0.88 2.95
CA LEU A 29 0.78 -0.48 3.48
C LEU A 29 1.56 -1.46 2.64
N GLY A 30 2.10 -2.46 3.32
CA GLY A 30 2.89 -3.52 2.72
C GLY A 30 4.23 -3.71 3.43
N LYS A 31 5.00 -4.62 2.88
CA LYS A 31 6.32 -4.99 3.36
C LYS A 31 7.38 -4.18 2.60
N TYR A 32 8.42 -3.73 3.30
CA TYR A 32 9.56 -3.03 2.73
C TYR A 32 10.83 -3.78 3.10
N ILE A 33 11.62 -4.11 2.08
CA ILE A 33 12.86 -4.87 2.21
C ILE A 33 14.04 -3.91 2.08
N PHE A 34 14.92 -3.90 3.08
CA PHE A 34 16.11 -3.06 3.09
C PHE A 34 17.28 -3.75 2.40
N ALA A 35 18.28 -2.97 2.00
CA ALA A 35 19.50 -3.49 1.41
C ALA A 35 20.26 -4.43 2.36
N GLU A 36 20.99 -5.39 1.79
CA GLU A 36 21.86 -6.27 2.56
C GLU A 36 22.88 -5.46 3.37
N GLY A 37 23.08 -5.84 4.63
CA GLY A 37 23.93 -5.11 5.58
C GLY A 37 23.20 -3.98 6.33
N SER A 38 21.93 -3.69 6.02
CA SER A 38 21.10 -2.81 6.83
C SER A 38 20.91 -3.39 8.24
N PRO A 39 20.88 -2.56 9.31
CA PRO A 39 20.56 -2.99 10.68
C PRO A 39 19.17 -3.64 10.80
N VAL A 40 18.26 -3.32 9.88
CA VAL A 40 16.91 -3.87 9.80
C VAL A 40 16.74 -4.49 8.43
N ALA A 41 16.36 -5.77 8.37
CA ALA A 41 16.16 -6.48 7.10
C ALA A 41 14.86 -6.08 6.40
N GLU A 42 13.79 -5.95 7.17
CA GLU A 42 12.45 -5.66 6.64
C GLU A 42 11.57 -4.95 7.68
N VAL A 43 10.60 -4.19 7.18
CA VAL A 43 9.50 -3.64 7.99
C VAL A 43 8.17 -3.85 7.29
N SER A 44 7.10 -4.02 8.06
CA SER A 44 5.73 -4.16 7.58
C SER A 44 4.87 -3.02 8.11
N LEU A 45 4.17 -2.33 7.19
CA LEU A 45 3.32 -1.20 7.49
C LEU A 45 1.85 -1.65 7.52
N THR A 46 1.20 -1.46 8.67
CA THR A 46 -0.21 -1.79 8.92
C THR A 46 -0.98 -0.58 9.42
N ILE A 47 -2.31 -0.67 9.48
CA ILE A 47 -3.16 0.35 10.12
C ILE A 47 -3.78 -0.28 11.36
N GLU A 48 -3.59 0.37 12.50
CA GLU A 48 -4.31 0.07 13.74
C GLU A 48 -4.83 1.38 14.32
N ASP A 49 -6.08 1.40 14.79
CA ASP A 49 -6.74 2.58 15.35
C ASP A 49 -6.59 3.85 14.49
N SER A 50 -6.69 3.69 13.17
CA SER A 50 -6.52 4.78 12.17
C SER A 50 -5.12 5.41 12.12
N SER A 51 -4.13 4.79 12.77
CA SER A 51 -2.72 5.18 12.75
C SER A 51 -1.90 4.21 11.92
N LEU A 52 -0.86 4.72 11.25
CA LEU A 52 0.08 3.88 10.52
C LEU A 52 1.06 3.25 11.53
N ILE A 53 1.15 1.93 11.54
CA ILE A 53 2.00 1.17 12.45
C ILE A 53 3.15 0.56 11.65
N ILE A 54 4.38 0.77 12.11
CA ILE A 54 5.57 0.11 11.58
C ILE A 54 5.93 -1.08 12.45
N ASN A 55 6.07 -2.25 11.84
CA ASN A 55 6.40 -3.51 12.49
C ASN A 55 7.73 -4.04 11.97
N SER A 56 8.61 -4.48 12.85
CA SER A 56 9.87 -5.13 12.49
C SER A 56 10.24 -6.19 13.52
N ALA A 57 11.33 -6.92 13.29
CA ALA A 57 11.89 -7.84 14.27
C ALA A 57 12.28 -7.15 15.60
N MET A 58 12.46 -5.81 15.60
CA MET A 58 12.80 -5.02 16.78
C MET A 58 11.55 -4.56 17.57
N GLY A 59 10.35 -4.76 17.03
CA GLY A 59 9.09 -4.37 17.66
C GLY A 59 8.18 -3.55 16.74
N SER A 60 7.09 -3.06 17.33
CA SER A 60 6.05 -2.30 16.65
C SER A 60 5.87 -0.92 17.28
N SER A 61 5.62 0.08 16.45
CA SER A 61 5.40 1.46 16.91
C SER A 61 4.48 2.20 15.95
N SER A 62 3.72 3.17 16.46
CA SER A 62 2.97 4.09 15.61
C SER A 62 3.89 5.12 14.95
N LEU A 63 3.49 5.56 13.76
CA LEU A 63 4.11 6.63 13.01
C LEU A 63 3.25 7.90 13.11
N GLU A 64 3.88 9.00 13.51
CA GLU A 64 3.24 10.30 13.59
C GLU A 64 3.34 11.02 12.25
N LYS A 65 2.21 11.40 11.66
CA LYS A 65 2.22 12.17 10.41
C LYS A 65 2.84 13.57 10.64
N LYS A 66 3.80 13.95 9.82
CA LYS A 66 4.44 15.29 9.84
C LYS A 66 4.23 16.09 8.55
N GLY A 67 3.97 15.41 7.42
CA GLY A 67 3.75 16.07 6.14
C GLY A 67 3.18 15.13 5.08
N VAL A 68 3.29 15.52 3.81
CA VAL A 68 3.01 14.64 2.68
C VAL A 68 4.09 13.58 2.62
N ASP A 69 3.67 12.31 2.61
CA ASP A 69 4.56 11.14 2.58
C ASP A 69 5.66 11.15 3.68
N SER A 70 5.48 11.95 4.73
CA SER A 70 6.49 12.22 5.76
C SER A 70 5.91 11.97 7.14
N PHE A 71 6.59 11.11 7.90
CA PHE A 71 6.18 10.62 9.21
C PHE A 71 7.36 10.63 10.17
N TYR A 72 7.07 10.48 11.45
CA TYR A 72 8.06 10.47 12.51
C TYR A 72 7.86 9.25 13.41
N LEU A 73 8.96 8.58 13.72
CA LEU A 73 9.03 7.40 14.56
C LEU A 73 9.67 7.79 15.90
N ALA A 74 8.82 8.13 16.87
CA ALA A 74 9.25 8.69 18.15
C ALA A 74 10.21 7.78 18.93
N THR A 75 9.98 6.46 18.91
CA THR A 75 10.79 5.46 19.60
C THR A 75 12.28 5.52 19.24
N TYR A 76 12.60 5.97 18.03
CA TYR A 76 13.97 6.03 17.52
C TYR A 76 14.44 7.45 17.15
N ASP A 77 13.64 8.48 17.48
CA ASP A 77 13.87 9.86 17.03
C ASP A 77 14.20 9.92 15.53
N ALA A 78 13.36 9.25 14.73
CA ALA A 78 13.65 8.99 13.33
C ALA A 78 12.61 9.60 12.39
N LEU A 79 13.09 10.18 11.29
CA LEU A 79 12.26 10.69 10.21
C LEU A 79 12.01 9.58 9.17
N VAL A 80 10.77 9.34 8.82
CA VAL A 80 10.35 8.32 7.86
C VAL A 80 9.73 9.01 6.64
N ILE A 81 10.36 8.85 5.47
CA ILE A 81 9.93 9.48 4.21
C ILE A 81 9.61 8.40 3.19
N PHE A 82 8.40 8.41 2.67
CA PHE A 82 7.98 7.54 1.57
C PHE A 82 8.27 8.23 0.22
N LYS A 83 8.84 7.48 -0.72
CA LYS A 83 9.11 7.95 -2.08
C LYS A 83 8.14 7.26 -3.05
N ARG A 84 7.53 8.04 -3.94
CA ARG A 84 6.57 7.57 -4.94
C ARG A 84 7.21 7.44 -6.32
N ILE A 85 6.87 6.39 -7.05
CA ILE A 85 7.18 6.26 -8.47
C ILE A 85 6.16 7.07 -9.30
N GLU A 86 6.67 7.95 -10.16
CA GLU A 86 5.86 8.88 -10.98
C GLU A 86 4.82 9.70 -10.19
N GLY A 87 5.00 9.89 -8.88
CA GLY A 87 4.03 10.56 -8.01
C GLY A 87 2.73 9.78 -7.76
N LYS A 88 2.62 8.53 -8.24
CA LYS A 88 1.40 7.71 -8.13
C LYS A 88 1.48 6.75 -6.95
N SER A 89 2.40 5.80 -7.02
CA SER A 89 2.47 4.67 -6.08
C SER A 89 3.71 4.78 -5.19
N VAL A 90 3.60 4.44 -3.91
CA VAL A 90 4.75 4.38 -3.01
C VAL A 90 5.65 3.20 -3.42
N GLU A 91 6.92 3.49 -3.72
CA GLU A 91 7.92 2.52 -4.16
C GLU A 91 8.91 2.18 -3.05
N SER A 92 9.27 3.15 -2.20
CA SER A 92 10.28 2.95 -1.17
C SER A 92 10.04 3.80 0.07
N VAL A 93 10.72 3.43 1.15
CA VAL A 93 10.76 4.15 2.42
C VAL A 93 12.21 4.44 2.77
N SER A 94 12.49 5.68 3.16
CA SER A 94 13.76 6.12 3.76
C SER A 94 13.54 6.40 5.24
N ILE A 95 14.30 5.73 6.10
CA ILE A 95 14.28 5.94 7.56
C ILE A 95 15.61 6.58 7.97
N PHE A 96 15.55 7.81 8.47
CA PHE A 96 16.71 8.55 8.95
C PHE A 96 16.82 8.40 10.46
N VAL A 97 17.79 7.63 10.92
CA VAL A 97 18.01 7.32 12.34
C VAL A 97 19.47 7.52 12.68
N GLN A 98 19.76 8.33 13.70
CA GLN A 98 21.13 8.57 14.21
C GLN A 98 22.15 8.98 13.12
N GLY A 99 21.72 9.73 12.10
CA GLY A 99 22.57 10.18 11.00
C GLY A 99 22.80 9.14 9.89
N MET A 100 22.13 7.99 9.95
CA MET A 100 22.12 6.98 8.88
C MET A 100 20.78 7.00 8.14
N GLU A 101 20.81 6.79 6.83
CA GLU A 101 19.61 6.55 6.01
C GLU A 101 19.48 5.05 5.72
N LEU A 102 18.37 4.46 6.16
CA LEU A 102 17.98 3.10 5.81
C LEU A 102 16.95 3.15 4.70
N VAL A 103 17.26 2.57 3.54
CA VAL A 103 16.37 2.58 2.39
C VAL A 103 15.76 1.19 2.20
N GLY A 104 14.44 1.11 2.31
CA GLY A 104 13.64 -0.09 2.07
C GLY A 104 12.83 0.04 0.78
N LYS A 105 12.88 -0.96 -0.09
CA LYS A 105 12.02 -1.05 -1.28
C LYS A 105 10.74 -1.80 -0.94
N LYS A 106 9.61 -1.27 -1.39
CA LYS A 106 8.31 -1.91 -1.21
C LYS A 106 8.30 -3.23 -1.98
N GLU A 107 7.96 -4.30 -1.28
CA GLU A 107 7.75 -5.60 -1.90
C GLU A 107 6.53 -5.53 -2.81
N ALA A 108 6.69 -5.94 -4.07
CA ALA A 108 5.59 -5.97 -5.02
C ALA A 108 4.53 -6.97 -4.52
N GLY A 109 3.31 -6.49 -4.28
CA GLY A 109 2.20 -7.35 -3.89
C GLY A 109 1.84 -8.31 -5.04
N ALA A 110 1.40 -9.52 -4.69
CA ALA A 110 1.00 -10.55 -5.67
C ALA A 110 -0.11 -10.11 -6.65
N MET A 111 -0.85 -9.04 -6.33
CA MET A 111 -1.86 -8.46 -7.22
C MET A 111 -1.25 -7.57 -8.32
N ALA A 112 -0.19 -6.81 -8.01
CA ALA A 112 0.50 -5.98 -9.00
C ALA A 112 1.19 -6.84 -10.08
N LEU A 113 1.78 -7.97 -9.67
CA LEU A 113 2.37 -8.93 -10.60
C LEU A 113 1.34 -9.56 -11.55
N LYS A 114 0.11 -9.80 -11.06
CA LYS A 114 -0.97 -10.40 -11.88
C LYS A 114 -1.59 -9.44 -12.89
N GLU A 115 -1.66 -8.14 -12.59
CA GLU A 115 -2.14 -7.15 -13.56
C GLU A 115 -1.18 -7.03 -14.73
N ASP A 116 0.13 -6.94 -14.48
CA ASP A 116 1.15 -6.86 -15.54
C ASP A 116 1.11 -8.09 -16.46
N GLU A 117 1.00 -9.31 -15.90
CA GLU A 117 0.83 -10.54 -16.69
C GLU A 117 -0.50 -10.56 -17.46
N PHE A 118 -1.59 -10.07 -16.87
CA PHE A 118 -2.89 -9.98 -17.55
C PHE A 118 -2.86 -9.00 -18.73
N PHE A 119 -2.24 -7.83 -18.58
CA PHE A 119 -2.11 -6.88 -19.69
C PHE A 119 -1.24 -7.45 -20.82
N VAL A 120 -0.09 -8.05 -20.50
CA VAL A 120 0.77 -8.68 -21.51
C VAL A 120 0.01 -9.76 -22.27
N THR A 121 -0.64 -10.70 -21.56
CA THR A 121 -1.40 -11.79 -22.19
C THR A 121 -2.62 -11.31 -22.97
N PHE A 122 -3.31 -10.26 -22.52
CA PHE A 122 -4.45 -9.68 -23.22
C PHE A 122 -4.03 -9.02 -24.56
N TRP A 123 -2.94 -8.25 -24.54
CA TRP A 123 -2.43 -7.57 -25.74
C TRP A 123 -1.85 -8.55 -26.76
N ASP A 124 -1.15 -9.60 -26.30
CA ASP A 124 -0.55 -10.63 -27.17
C ASP A 124 -1.63 -11.46 -27.89
N LYS A 125 -2.76 -11.72 -27.21
CA LYS A 125 -3.89 -12.47 -27.78
C LYS A 125 -4.70 -11.69 -28.82
N HIS A 126 -4.63 -10.35 -28.82
CA HIS A 126 -5.38 -9.50 -29.75
C HIS A 126 -4.60 -9.09 -31.00
N HIS A 127 -3.30 -9.42 -31.09
CA HIS A 127 -2.40 -9.07 -32.21
C HIS A 127 -1.87 -10.29 -32.99
N ASN A 128 -2.47 -11.46 -32.80
CA ASN A 128 -2.24 -12.66 -33.60
C ASN A 128 -3.57 -13.23 -34.11
#